data_AF-K1ZGT7-F1
#
_entry.id   AF-K1ZGT7-F1
#
_cell.length_a   1.000
_cell.length_b   1.000
_cell.length_c   1.000
_cell.angle_alpha   90.00
_cell.angle_beta   90.00
_cell.angle_gamma   90.00
#
_symmetry.space_group_name_H-M   'P 1'
#
loop_
_entity.id
_entity.type
_entity.pdbx_description
1 polymer ?
#
loop_
_entity_poly.entity_id
_entity_poly.type
_entity_poly.pdbx_seq_one_letter_code
_entity_poly.pdbx_strand_id
1 'polypeptide(L)'
;MEAVKSRKDGSAFPCIVSAAPFLDQAGNLIGIMENFTDITERKLAEDAVQKESAINVGIAELAELLISADPPIPLVSEVVLKQALKLT
;
A
#
# COMPACT_ATOMS: atom_id res chain seq x y z
N MET A 1 2.72 -8.73 13.70
CA MET A 1 2.42 -9.41 12.42
C MET A 1 1.24 -8.71 11.76
N GLU A 2 1.29 -8.43 10.45
CA GLU A 2 0.10 -7.92 9.73
C GLU A 2 -0.89 -9.07 9.48
N ALA A 3 -2.17 -8.82 9.69
CA ALA A 3 -3.25 -9.78 9.45
C ALA A 3 -4.55 -9.04 9.09
N VAL A 4 -5.51 -9.77 8.52
CA VAL A 4 -6.87 -9.25 8.29
C VAL A 4 -7.80 -9.79 9.36
N LYS A 5 -8.62 -8.91 9.96
CA LYS A 5 -9.62 -9.26 10.97
C LYS A 5 -11.00 -8.77 10.53
N SER A 6 -12.04 -9.41 11.06
CA SER A 6 -13.42 -9.02 10.82
C SER A 6 -13.97 -8.20 11.97
N ARG A 7 -14.64 -7.09 11.68
CA ARG A 7 -15.45 -6.35 12.63
C ARG A 7 -16.75 -7.10 12.93
N LYS A 8 -17.48 -6.64 13.95
CA LYS A 8 -18.77 -7.21 14.34
C LYS A 8 -19.82 -7.17 13.21
N ASP A 9 -19.75 -6.15 12.34
CA ASP A 9 -20.64 -6.00 11.19
C ASP A 9 -20.25 -6.88 9.98
N GLY A 10 -19.16 -7.66 10.09
CA GLY A 10 -18.63 -8.52 9.03
C GLY A 10 -17.62 -7.85 8.11
N SER A 11 -17.42 -6.53 8.18
CA SER A 11 -16.39 -5.84 7.38
C SER A 11 -14.98 -6.29 7.78
N ALA A 12 -14.11 -6.45 6.79
CA ALA A 12 -12.71 -6.80 7.01
C ALA A 12 -11.85 -5.55 7.16
N PHE A 13 -10.85 -5.60 8.04
CA PHE A 13 -9.85 -4.53 8.19
C PHE A 13 -8.45 -5.12 8.36
N PRO A 14 -7.43 -4.49 7.76
CA PRO A 14 -6.04 -4.85 8.03
C PRO A 14 -5.66 -4.37 9.43
N CYS A 15 -4.90 -5.18 10.15
CA CYS A 15 -4.39 -4.83 11.47
C CYS A 15 -2.96 -5.36 11.68
N ILE A 16 -2.24 -4.71 12.59
CA ILE A 16 -1.05 -5.28 13.21
C ILE A 16 -1.48 -6.00 14.48
N VAL A 17 -1.15 -7.27 14.55
CA VAL A 17 -1.36 -8.14 15.72
C VAL A 17 -0.05 -8.27 16.48
N SER A 18 -0.12 -8.10 17.78
CA SER A 18 0.93 -8.47 18.73
C SER A 18 0.30 -9.26 19.88
N ALA A 19 1.03 -10.25 20.39
CA ALA A 19 0.56 -11.09 21.47
C ALA A 19 1.67 -11.27 22.50
N ALA A 20 1.31 -11.26 23.78
CA ALA A 20 2.24 -11.50 24.89
C ALA A 20 1.58 -12.42 25.93
N PRO A 21 2.36 -13.28 26.61
CA PRO A 21 1.84 -14.06 27.72
C PRO A 21 1.42 -13.14 28.87
N PHE A 22 0.25 -13.42 29.44
CA PHE A 22 -0.21 -12.81 30.67
C PHE A 22 0.09 -13.80 31.80
N LEU A 23 0.99 -13.40 32.69
CA LEU A 23 1.51 -14.24 33.77
C LEU A 23 0.99 -13.76 35.13
N ASP A 24 0.77 -14.69 36.05
CA ASP A 24 0.56 -14.35 37.47
C ASP A 24 1.88 -13.97 38.16
N GLN A 25 1.81 -13.62 39.46
CA GLN A 25 2.99 -13.25 40.24
C GLN A 25 4.00 -14.39 40.41
N ALA A 26 3.56 -15.65 40.28
CA ALA A 26 4.41 -16.83 40.37
C ALA A 26 5.00 -17.22 39.00
N GLY A 27 4.70 -16.48 37.93
CA GLY A 27 5.16 -16.74 36.57
C GLY A 27 4.33 -17.79 35.83
N ASN A 28 3.19 -18.22 36.38
CA ASN A 28 2.31 -19.15 35.67
C ASN A 28 1.53 -18.43 34.58
N LEU A 29 1.38 -19.09 33.44
CA LEU A 29 0.58 -18.58 32.33
C LEU A 29 -0.90 -18.57 32.71
N ILE A 30 -1.51 -17.39 32.75
CA ILE A 30 -2.93 -17.18 33.05
C ILE A 30 -3.72 -16.63 31.85
N GLY A 31 -3.04 -16.33 30.74
CA GLY A 31 -3.69 -15.96 29.48
C GLY A 31 -2.73 -15.45 28.41
N ILE A 32 -3.30 -15.02 27.29
CA ILE A 32 -2.60 -14.28 26.24
C ILE A 32 -3.26 -12.92 26.10
N MET A 33 -2.46 -11.86 26.12
CA MET A 33 -2.91 -10.52 25.78
C MET A 33 -2.61 -10.27 24.31
N GLU A 34 -3.65 -10.07 23.51
CA GLU A 34 -3.53 -9.71 22.11
C GLU A 34 -3.91 -8.24 21.92
N ASN A 35 -3.10 -7.52 21.15
CA ASN A 35 -3.40 -6.18 20.69
C ASN A 35 -3.56 -6.19 19.17
N PHE A 36 -4.65 -5.57 18.70
CA PHE A 36 -5.02 -5.42 17.30
C PHE A 36 -5.06 -3.94 16.97
N THR A 37 -4.04 -3.45 16.28
CA THR A 37 -4.01 -2.07 15.81
C THR A 37 -4.54 -2.02 14.39
N ASP A 38 -5.70 -1.39 14.19
CA ASP A 38 -6.23 -1.11 12.85
C ASP A 38 -5.25 -0.23 12.06
N ILE A 39 -4.89 -0.66 10.86
CA ILE A 39 -3.94 0.06 9.99
C ILE A 39 -4.58 0.50 8.67
N THR A 40 -5.91 0.59 8.61
CA THR A 40 -6.63 0.99 7.39
C THR A 40 -6.14 2.34 6.87
N GLU A 41 -6.09 3.37 7.72
CA GLU A 41 -5.64 4.71 7.33
C GLU A 41 -4.19 4.71 6.83
N ARG A 42 -3.32 3.96 7.51
CA ARG A 42 -1.91 3.82 7.11
C ARG A 42 -1.80 3.20 5.72
N LYS A 43 -2.52 2.10 5.44
CA LYS A 43 -2.51 1.44 4.12
C LYS A 43 -3.04 2.37 3.03
N LEU A 44 -4.10 3.12 3.28
CA LEU A 44 -4.64 4.10 2.33
C LEU A 44 -3.61 5.21 2.02
N ALA A 45 -2.86 5.68 3.03
CA ALA A 45 -1.80 6.65 2.82
C ALA A 45 -0.62 6.07 2.03
N GLU A 46 -0.20 4.83 2.34
CA GLU A 46 0.84 4.10 1.59
C GLU A 46 0.45 3.96 0.11
N ASP A 47 -0.78 3.55 -0.18
CA ASP A 47 -1.29 3.38 -1.55
C ASP A 47 -1.36 4.71 -2.30
N ALA A 48 -1.78 5.79 -1.64
CA ALA A 48 -1.82 7.13 -2.24
C ALA A 48 -0.41 7.60 -2.64
N VAL A 49 0.57 7.44 -1.76
CA VAL A 49 1.97 7.80 -2.03
C VAL A 49 2.56 6.95 -3.16
N GLN A 50 2.28 5.64 -3.18
CA GLN A 50 2.74 4.75 -4.25
C GLN A 50 2.16 5.15 -5.61
N LYS A 51 0.86 5.49 -5.65
CA LYS A 51 0.19 5.94 -6.87
C LYS A 51 0.77 7.25 -7.39
N GLU A 52 1.00 8.23 -6.51
CA GLU A 52 1.63 9.50 -6.88
C GLU A 52 3.05 9.28 -7.42
N SER A 53 3.85 8.45 -6.74
CA SER A 53 5.19 8.09 -7.20
C SER A 53 5.18 7.43 -8.58
N ALA A 54 4.25 6.51 -8.84
CA ALA A 54 4.12 5.84 -10.14
C ALA A 54 3.77 6.83 -11.26
N ILE A 55 2.87 7.79 -10.99
CA ILE A 55 2.53 8.86 -11.93
C ILE A 55 3.75 9.74 -12.22
N ASN A 56 4.46 10.17 -11.17
CA ASN A 56 5.63 11.04 -11.32
C ASN A 56 6.75 10.38 -12.14
N VAL A 57 6.99 9.08 -11.93
CA VAL A 57 7.95 8.30 -12.75
C VAL A 57 7.51 8.25 -14.21
N GLY A 58 6.23 7.96 -14.49
CA GLY A 58 5.71 7.94 -15.86
C GLY A 58 5.81 9.29 -16.57
N ILE A 59 5.59 10.39 -15.85
CA ILE A 59 5.77 11.76 -16.38
C ILE A 59 7.24 12.03 -16.72
N ALA A 60 8.18 11.65 -15.85
CA ALA A 60 9.61 11.86 -16.07
C ALA A 60 10.11 11.11 -17.32
N GLU A 61 9.70 9.85 -17.49
CA GLU A 61 10.05 9.04 -18.67
C GLU A 61 9.52 9.66 -19.98
N LEU A 62 8.30 10.20 -19.95
CA LEU A 62 7.72 10.90 -21.11
C LEU A 62 8.44 12.22 -21.40
N ALA A 63 8.79 12.99 -20.37
CA ALA A 63 9.49 14.26 -20.53
C ALA A 63 10.86 14.07 -21.18
N GLU A 64 11.61 13.03 -20.79
CA GLU A 64 12.90 12.71 -21.41
C GLU A 64 12.77 12.37 -22.91
N LEU A 65 11.73 11.63 -23.30
CA LEU A 65 11.43 11.33 -24.70
C LEU A 65 11.14 12.61 -25.50
N LEU A 66 10.33 13.51 -24.96
CA LEU A 66 9.90 14.75 -25.63
C LEU A 66 11.01 15.81 -25.72
N ILE A 67 11.94 15.84 -24.76
CA ILE A 67 13.06 16.78 -24.74
C ILE A 67 14.18 16.35 -25.69
N SER A 68 14.38 15.05 -25.90
CA SER A 68 15.53 14.50 -26.63
C SER A 68 15.34 14.31 -28.13
N ALA A 69 14.10 14.19 -28.61
CA ALA A 69 13.77 14.11 -30.02
C ALA A 69 12.39 14.71 -30.21
N ASP A 70 12.15 15.53 -31.25
CA ASP A 70 10.80 15.92 -31.67
C ASP A 70 10.07 14.65 -32.16
N PRO A 71 9.39 13.90 -31.27
CA PRO A 71 9.07 12.52 -31.56
C PRO A 71 7.73 12.51 -32.31
N PRO A 72 7.57 11.64 -33.32
CA PRO A 72 6.33 11.57 -34.06
C PRO A 72 5.18 11.23 -33.08
N ILE A 73 4.07 11.97 -33.19
CA ILE A 73 2.88 11.86 -32.32
C ILE A 73 2.44 10.40 -32.04
N PRO A 74 2.48 9.46 -33.01
CA PRO A 74 2.16 8.06 -32.76
C PRO A 74 3.01 7.40 -31.65
N LEU A 75 4.32 7.67 -31.62
CA LEU A 75 5.23 7.09 -30.62
C LEU A 75 4.89 7.61 -29.21
N VAL A 76 4.59 8.92 -29.09
CA VAL A 76 4.15 9.52 -27.83
C VAL A 76 2.86 8.87 -27.34
N SER A 77 1.89 8.66 -28.23
CA SER A 77 0.61 8.02 -27.88
C SER A 77 0.77 6.59 -27.37
N GLU A 78 1.70 5.82 -27.94
CA GLU A 78 1.98 4.44 -27.52
C GLU A 78 2.59 4.39 -26.11
N VAL A 79 3.56 5.27 -25.82
CA VAL A 79 4.18 5.34 -24.49
C VAL A 79 3.18 5.79 -23.43
N VAL A 80 2.36 6.80 -23.72
CA VAL A 80 1.28 7.26 -22.82
C VAL A 80 0.31 6.13 -22.51
N LEU A 81 -0.15 5.39 -23.52
CA LEU A 81 -1.07 4.27 -23.33
C LEU A 81 -0.45 3.17 -22.46
N LYS A 82 0.82 2.82 -22.70
CA LYS A 82 1.54 1.82 -21.91
C LYS A 82 1.67 2.22 -20.43
N GLN A 83 1.89 3.50 -20.13
CA GLN A 83 1.94 3.98 -18.74
C GLN A 83 0.56 4.02 -18.10
N ALA A 84 -0.47 4.45 -18.83
CA ALA A 84 -1.84 4.46 -18.34
C ALA A 84 -2.31 3.05 -17.93
N LEU A 85 -1.95 2.01 -18.71
CA LEU A 85 -2.26 0.62 -18.41
C LEU A 85 -1.55 0.07 -17.16
N LYS A 86 -0.43 0.67 -16.71
CA LYS A 86 0.23 0.29 -15.45
C LYS A 86 -0.48 0.86 -14.22
N LEU A 87 -1.37 1.83 -14.40
CA LEU A 87 -2.06 2.56 -13.34
C LEU A 87 -3.51 2.06 -13.09
N THR A 88 -3.97 1.10 -13.89
CA THR A 88 -5.29 0.43 -13.81
C THR A 88 -5.12 -1.00 -13.33
#